data_AF-A0A381XCH4-F1
#
_entry.id   AF-A0A381XCH4-F1
#
_cell.length_a   1.000
_cell.length_b   1.000
_cell.length_c   1.000
_cell.angle_alpha   90.00
_cell.angle_beta   90.00
_cell.angle_gamma   90.00
#
_symmetry.space_group_name_H-M   'P 1'
#
loop_
_entity.id
_entity.type
_entity.pdbx_description
1 polymer ?
#
loop_
_entity_poly.entity_id
_entity_poly.type
_entity_poly.pdbx_seq_one_letter_code
_entity_poly.pdbx_strand_id
1 'polypeptide(L)'
;VLLSLAAENDELFGDYYSALILLNVVGIILLAILTAFQIWRLIGQFRSQVLGSRLTLRFVSTFAVLALIPLAVVYYFAVQFLSRGVDSWFDVQIEQALDDALLLGRSSLASIKLDIVEQLRQDAQRIEDTSSTFEVIRLLDQLRESGNFDEMSLHTMSGKILASSSSNPVSLVPDVPDE
;
A
#
# COMPACT_ATOMS: atom_id res chain seq x y z
N VAL A 1 -3.24 11.63 14.09
CA VAL A 1 -2.39 12.84 14.26
C VAL A 1 -1.02 12.51 14.84
N LEU A 2 -0.91 11.70 15.92
CA LEU A 2 0.40 11.31 16.46
C LEU A 2 1.27 10.44 15.53
N LEU A 3 0.67 9.63 14.64
CA LEU A 3 1.40 8.88 13.60
C LEU A 3 1.90 9.76 12.44
N SER A 4 1.24 10.90 12.18
CA SER A 4 1.60 11.81 11.08
C SER A 4 2.86 12.63 11.40
N LEU A 5 3.00 13.05 12.66
CA LEU A 5 4.17 13.79 13.16
C LEU A 5 5.44 12.92 13.28
N ALA A 6 5.30 11.59 13.27
CA ALA A 6 6.42 10.66 13.23
C ALA A 6 6.98 10.48 11.81
N ALA A 7 6.13 10.62 10.78
CA ALA A 7 6.51 10.51 9.37
C ALA A 7 7.11 11.81 8.80
N GLU A 8 6.80 12.96 9.39
CA GLU A 8 7.29 14.28 8.92
C GLU A 8 8.72 14.62 9.41
N ASN A 9 9.26 13.85 10.36
CA ASN A 9 10.64 14.01 10.88
C ASN A 9 11.68 13.08 10.22
N ASP A 10 11.41 12.59 9.01
CA ASP A 10 12.30 11.68 8.27
C ASP A 10 13.70 12.26 8.01
N GLU A 11 13.84 13.60 7.98
CA GLU A 11 15.14 14.26 7.81
C GLU A 11 16.06 14.16 9.04
N LEU A 12 15.50 14.02 10.26
CA LEU A 12 16.31 13.85 11.47
C LEU A 12 16.74 12.39 11.67
N PHE A 13 15.94 11.40 11.22
CA PHE A 13 16.28 9.99 11.35
C PHE A 13 17.22 9.48 10.26
N GLY A 14 17.22 10.09 9.07
CA GLY A 14 18.10 9.73 7.96
C GLY A 14 19.59 9.82 8.31
N ASP A 15 20.00 10.88 9.02
CA ASP A 15 21.40 11.08 9.43
C ASP A 15 21.84 10.09 10.53
N TYR A 16 21.01 9.86 11.56
CA TYR A 16 21.35 8.89 12.61
C TYR A 16 21.36 7.45 12.11
N TYR A 17 20.42 7.09 11.23
CA TYR A 17 20.37 5.76 10.62
C TYR A 17 21.59 5.52 9.72
N SER A 18 21.96 6.52 8.92
CA SER A 18 23.18 6.48 8.09
C SER A 18 24.45 6.39 8.94
N ALA A 19 24.53 7.16 10.03
CA ALA A 19 25.64 7.10 10.97
C ALA A 19 25.73 5.74 11.70
N LEU A 20 24.59 5.13 12.06
CA LEU A 20 24.50 3.79 12.65
C LEU A 20 24.97 2.71 11.68
N ILE A 21 24.54 2.77 10.41
CA ILE A 21 25.00 1.85 9.36
C ILE A 21 26.51 2.01 9.16
N LEU A 22 26.99 3.24 9.02
CA LEU A 22 28.42 3.51 8.81
C LEU A 22 29.24 2.97 9.99
N LEU A 23 28.81 3.23 11.23
CA LEU A 23 29.45 2.71 12.44
C LEU A 23 29.43 1.18 12.48
N ASN A 24 28.31 0.56 12.10
CA ASN A 24 28.21 -0.90 12.05
C ASN A 24 29.15 -1.50 11.00
N VAL A 25 29.18 -0.93 9.79
CA VAL A 25 30.06 -1.36 8.70
C VAL A 25 31.53 -1.20 9.10
N VAL A 26 31.91 -0.06 9.67
CA VAL A 26 33.26 0.17 10.19
C VAL A 26 33.61 -0.85 11.29
N GLY A 27 32.68 -1.11 12.20
CA GLY A 27 32.83 -2.13 13.25
C GLY A 27 33.04 -3.53 12.70
N ILE A 28 32.23 -3.94 11.70
CA ILE A 28 32.36 -5.22 11.01
C ILE A 28 33.73 -5.32 10.32
N ILE A 29 34.15 -4.28 9.60
CA ILE A 29 35.46 -4.26 8.90
C ILE A 29 36.60 -4.39 9.91
N LEU A 30 36.55 -3.63 11.01
CA LEU A 30 37.57 -3.68 12.05
C LEU A 30 37.67 -5.08 12.68
N LEU A 31 36.53 -5.68 13.04
CA LEU A 31 36.46 -7.02 13.60
C LEU A 31 36.91 -8.08 12.58
N ALA A 32 36.56 -7.92 11.31
CA ALA A 32 36.97 -8.82 10.24
C ALA A 32 38.50 -8.78 10.05
N ILE A 33 39.11 -7.60 10.01
CA ILE A 33 40.57 -7.44 9.90
C ILE A 33 41.27 -8.06 11.12
N LEU A 34 40.80 -7.78 12.34
CA LEU A 34 41.37 -8.33 13.57
C LEU A 34 41.29 -9.87 13.58
N THR A 35 40.13 -10.41 13.22
CA THR A 35 39.89 -11.85 13.14
C THR A 35 40.77 -12.49 12.08
N ALA A 36 40.85 -11.89 10.88
CA ALA A 36 41.70 -12.37 9.79
C ALA A 36 43.19 -12.38 10.18
N PHE A 37 43.66 -11.31 10.84
CA PHE A 37 45.03 -11.24 11.36
C PHE A 37 45.32 -12.35 12.37
N GLN A 38 44.38 -12.59 13.30
CA GLN A 38 44.53 -13.64 14.30
C GLN A 38 44.57 -15.04 13.69
N ILE A 39 43.72 -15.30 12.68
CA ILE A 39 43.73 -16.55 11.91
C ILE A 39 45.05 -16.71 11.16
N TRP A 40 45.53 -15.66 10.49
CA TRP A 40 46.76 -15.72 9.72
C TRP A 40 47.98 -15.96 10.60
N ARG A 41 48.06 -15.30 11.76
CA ARG A 41 49.06 -15.56 12.80
C ARG A 41 49.00 -17.00 13.31
N LEU A 42 47.80 -17.52 13.56
CA LEU A 42 47.59 -18.90 14.03
C LEU A 42 48.06 -19.93 13.00
N ILE A 43 47.76 -19.72 11.72
CA ILE A 43 48.23 -20.56 10.61
C ILE A 43 49.76 -20.48 10.49
N GLY A 44 50.35 -19.30 10.64
CA GLY A 44 51.80 -19.10 10.65
C GLY A 44 52.49 -19.88 11.79
N GLN A 45 51.95 -19.79 13.01
CA GLN A 45 52.44 -20.53 14.20
C GLN A 45 52.29 -22.04 14.06
N PHE A 46 51.23 -22.48 13.39
CA PHE A 46 51.02 -23.89 13.07
C PHE A 46 52.10 -24.40 12.12
N ARG A 47 52.47 -23.58 11.12
CA ARG A 47 53.52 -23.92 10.14
C ARG A 47 54.93 -23.88 10.75
N SER A 48 55.19 -23.00 11.71
CA SER A 48 56.48 -22.95 12.43
C SER A 48 56.61 -23.98 13.56
N GLN A 49 55.70 -24.95 13.65
CA GLN A 49 55.74 -26.09 14.57
C GLN A 49 55.93 -25.71 16.05
N VAL A 50 55.42 -24.54 16.47
CA VAL A 50 55.49 -24.13 17.88
C VAL A 50 54.65 -25.10 18.73
N LEU A 51 55.28 -25.70 19.74
CA LEU A 51 54.65 -26.59 20.71
C LEU A 51 53.50 -25.85 21.41
N GLY A 52 52.25 -26.19 21.05
CA GLY A 52 51.02 -25.58 21.59
C GLY A 52 50.01 -25.12 20.53
N SER A 53 50.46 -24.69 19.35
CA SER A 53 49.60 -24.17 18.27
C SER A 53 48.59 -25.21 17.75
N ARG A 54 48.99 -26.48 17.69
CA ARG A 54 48.14 -27.58 17.20
C ARG A 54 46.89 -27.79 18.06
N LEU A 55 47.03 -27.60 19.38
CA LEU A 55 45.91 -27.77 20.31
C LEU A 55 44.93 -26.60 20.18
N THR A 56 45.43 -25.37 20.13
CA THR A 56 44.62 -24.16 19.92
C THR A 56 43.88 -24.21 18.58
N LEU A 57 44.56 -24.58 17.49
CA LEU A 57 43.95 -24.71 16.17
C LEU A 57 42.80 -25.72 16.18
N ARG A 58 42.98 -26.88 16.82
CA ARG A 58 41.95 -27.91 16.93
C ARG A 58 40.73 -27.42 17.71
N PHE A 59 40.92 -26.69 18.80
CA PHE A 59 39.81 -26.10 19.55
C PHE A 59 39.06 -25.04 18.74
N VAL A 60 39.79 -24.11 18.11
CA VAL A 60 39.20 -23.08 17.26
C VAL A 60 38.43 -23.68 16.09
N SER A 61 38.99 -24.69 15.40
CA SER A 61 38.31 -25.35 14.28
C SER A 61 37.05 -26.09 14.74
N THR A 62 37.11 -26.78 15.88
CA THR A 62 35.96 -27.52 16.42
C THR A 62 34.85 -26.57 16.83
N PHE A 63 35.20 -25.48 17.52
CA PHE A 63 34.25 -24.44 17.91
C PHE A 63 33.63 -23.75 16.70
N ALA A 64 34.42 -23.43 15.67
CA ALA A 64 33.91 -22.84 14.43
C ALA A 64 32.90 -23.77 13.75
N VAL A 65 33.19 -25.07 13.63
CA VAL A 65 32.25 -26.05 13.05
C VAL A 65 30.96 -26.13 13.88
N LEU A 66 31.07 -26.23 15.21
CA LEU A 66 29.92 -26.28 16.10
C LEU A 66 29.04 -25.02 16.04
N ALA A 67 29.64 -23.84 15.84
CA ALA A 67 28.91 -22.59 15.73
C ALA A 67 28.31 -22.37 14.32
N LEU A 68 29.03 -22.76 13.26
CA LEU A 68 28.61 -22.52 11.87
C LEU A 68 27.49 -23.45 11.42
N ILE A 69 27.42 -24.70 11.91
CA ILE A 69 26.36 -25.65 11.56
C ILE A 69 24.94 -25.09 11.86
N PRO A 70 24.60 -24.71 13.11
CA PRO A 70 23.26 -24.20 13.40
C PRO A 70 22.97 -22.88 12.67
N LEU A 71 23.99 -22.03 12.50
CA LEU A 71 23.86 -20.78 11.73
C LEU A 71 23.47 -21.07 10.27
N ALA A 72 24.14 -22.03 9.62
CA ALA A 72 23.86 -22.42 8.24
C ALA A 72 22.46 -23.02 8.08
N VAL A 73 22.01 -23.83 9.05
CA VAL A 73 20.65 -24.39 9.05
C VAL A 73 19.62 -23.26 9.12
N VAL A 74 19.74 -22.34 10.07
CA VAL A 74 18.80 -21.22 10.21
C VAL A 74 18.83 -20.34 8.96
N TYR A 75 20.01 -20.02 8.43
CA TYR A 75 20.16 -19.24 7.20
C TYR A 75 19.49 -19.92 6.01
N TYR A 76 19.72 -21.23 5.82
CA TYR A 76 19.10 -22.01 4.74
C TYR A 76 17.57 -21.99 4.85
N PHE A 77 17.03 -22.24 6.04
CA PHE A 77 15.58 -22.17 6.28
C PHE A 77 15.04 -20.76 6.09
N ALA A 78 15.75 -19.72 6.51
CA ALA A 78 15.35 -18.33 6.32
C ALA A 78 15.29 -17.97 4.84
N VAL A 79 16.29 -18.35 4.03
CA VAL A 79 16.28 -18.12 2.58
C VAL A 79 15.19 -18.94 1.90
N GLN A 80 15.01 -20.20 2.28
CA GLN A 80 13.97 -21.05 1.72
C GLN A 80 12.57 -20.51 2.04
N PHE A 81 12.36 -20.03 3.27
CA PHE A 81 11.14 -19.39 3.71
C PHE A 81 10.92 -18.04 3.02
N LEU A 82 11.97 -17.24 2.84
CA LEU A 82 11.86 -15.98 2.09
C LEU A 82 11.52 -16.24 0.62
N SER A 83 12.16 -17.22 -0.03
CA SER A 83 11.95 -17.53 -1.44
C SER A 83 10.65 -18.26 -1.74
N ARG A 84 10.08 -19.02 -0.79
CA ARG A 84 8.85 -19.79 -1.04
C ARG A 84 7.65 -19.34 -0.21
N GLY A 85 7.89 -18.82 0.99
CA GLY A 85 6.85 -18.31 1.87
C GLY A 85 6.23 -17.04 1.31
N VAL A 86 7.05 -16.11 0.83
CA VAL A 86 6.59 -14.87 0.17
C VAL A 86 5.74 -15.20 -1.05
N ASP A 87 6.23 -16.01 -1.98
CA ASP A 87 5.48 -16.33 -3.20
C ASP A 87 4.17 -17.09 -2.92
N SER A 88 4.16 -18.04 -1.97
CA SER A 88 2.99 -18.89 -1.73
C SER A 88 1.88 -18.25 -0.88
N TRP A 89 2.20 -17.35 0.07
CA TRP A 89 1.16 -16.66 0.84
C TRP A 89 0.74 -15.34 0.20
N PHE A 90 1.61 -14.66 -0.56
CA PHE A 90 1.23 -13.37 -1.13
C PHE A 90 0.42 -13.54 -2.41
N ASP A 91 0.77 -14.49 -3.28
CA ASP A 91 0.12 -14.59 -4.59
C ASP A 91 -1.35 -15.01 -4.48
N VAL A 92 -1.62 -16.09 -3.73
CA VAL A 92 -2.98 -16.65 -3.62
C VAL A 92 -3.93 -15.77 -2.81
N GLN A 93 -3.44 -15.03 -1.82
CA GLN A 93 -4.29 -14.13 -1.02
C GLN A 93 -4.49 -12.76 -1.67
N ILE A 94 -3.53 -12.24 -2.43
CA ILE A 94 -3.66 -10.92 -3.08
C ILE A 94 -4.57 -11.00 -4.29
N GLU A 95 -4.46 -12.03 -5.13
CA GLU A 95 -5.30 -12.17 -6.33
C GLU A 95 -6.78 -12.33 -5.94
N GLN A 96 -7.08 -13.21 -4.97
CA GLN A 96 -8.44 -13.39 -4.46
C GLN A 96 -8.99 -12.13 -3.77
N ALA A 97 -8.19 -11.46 -2.93
CA ALA A 97 -8.63 -10.23 -2.27
C ALA A 97 -8.87 -9.08 -3.25
N LEU A 98 -8.09 -9.01 -4.34
CA LEU A 98 -8.27 -8.00 -5.39
C LEU A 98 -9.52 -8.28 -6.21
N ASP A 99 -9.76 -9.53 -6.61
CA ASP A 99 -10.97 -9.94 -7.32
C ASP A 99 -12.23 -9.71 -6.47
N ASP A 100 -12.18 -10.05 -5.17
CA ASP A 100 -13.27 -9.79 -4.24
C ASP A 100 -13.53 -8.28 -4.06
N ALA A 101 -12.47 -7.47 -3.99
CA ALA A 101 -12.59 -6.01 -3.91
C ALA A 101 -13.19 -5.41 -5.20
N LEU A 102 -12.80 -5.93 -6.37
CA LEU A 102 -13.37 -5.53 -7.66
C LEU A 102 -14.84 -5.94 -7.78
N LEU A 103 -15.19 -7.16 -7.38
CA LEU A 103 -16.56 -7.64 -7.34
C LEU A 103 -17.41 -6.79 -6.40
N LEU A 104 -16.91 -6.51 -5.20
CA LEU A 104 -17.59 -5.65 -4.23
C LEU A 104 -17.78 -4.22 -4.78
N GLY A 105 -16.76 -3.63 -5.39
CA GLY A 105 -16.85 -2.30 -5.99
C GLY A 105 -17.88 -2.23 -7.11
N ARG A 106 -17.89 -3.23 -8.01
CA ARG A 106 -18.87 -3.32 -9.10
C ARG A 106 -20.29 -3.55 -8.58
N SER A 107 -20.44 -4.42 -7.58
CA SER A 107 -21.74 -4.71 -6.95
C SER A 107 -22.30 -3.49 -6.23
N SER A 108 -21.46 -2.82 -5.43
CA SER A 108 -21.84 -1.59 -4.72
C SER A 108 -22.23 -0.48 -5.69
N LEU A 109 -21.46 -0.27 -6.77
CA LEU A 109 -21.80 0.71 -7.81
C LEU A 109 -23.13 0.35 -8.50
N ALA A 110 -23.36 -0.93 -8.80
CA ALA A 110 -24.61 -1.38 -9.40
C ALA A 110 -25.81 -1.15 -8.47
N SER A 111 -25.67 -1.40 -7.17
CA SER A 111 -26.70 -1.10 -6.16
C SER A 111 -27.00 0.39 -6.08
N ILE A 112 -25.97 1.23 -5.99
CA ILE A 112 -26.13 2.70 -5.96
C ILE A 112 -26.86 3.19 -7.22
N LYS A 113 -26.49 2.66 -8.40
CA LYS A 113 -27.17 3.01 -9.66
C LYS A 113 -28.65 2.65 -9.63
N LEU A 114 -29.01 1.47 -9.12
CA LEU A 114 -30.40 1.04 -9.04
C LEU A 114 -31.21 1.91 -8.06
N ASP A 115 -30.63 2.24 -6.90
CA ASP A 115 -31.26 3.10 -5.90
C ASP A 115 -31.52 4.51 -6.46
N ILE A 116 -30.54 5.10 -7.16
CA ILE A 116 -30.69 6.41 -7.82
C ILE A 116 -31.78 6.35 -8.90
N VAL A 117 -31.83 5.30 -9.73
CA VAL A 117 -32.85 5.17 -10.77
C VAL A 117 -34.25 5.07 -10.17
N GLU A 118 -34.41 4.34 -9.07
CA GLU A 118 -35.69 4.23 -8.38
C GLU A 118 -36.11 5.57 -7.77
N GLN A 119 -35.18 6.31 -7.16
CA GLN A 119 -35.43 7.65 -6.64
C GLN A 119 -35.81 8.63 -7.77
N LEU A 120 -35.10 8.61 -8.90
CA LEU A 120 -35.40 9.44 -10.06
C LEU A 120 -36.79 9.16 -10.66
N ARG A 121 -37.27 7.92 -10.61
CA ARG A 121 -38.64 7.59 -11.05
C ARG A 121 -39.70 8.19 -10.15
N GLN A 122 -39.48 8.14 -8.83
CA GLN A 122 -40.38 8.76 -7.86
C GLN A 122 -40.38 10.28 -8.01
N ASP A 123 -39.21 10.87 -8.26
CA ASP A 123 -39.06 12.29 -8.51
C ASP A 123 -39.70 12.73 -9.83
N ALA A 124 -39.59 11.92 -10.89
CA ALA A 124 -40.24 12.18 -12.17
C ALA A 124 -41.78 12.24 -12.05
N GLN A 125 -42.39 11.37 -11.23
CA GLN A 125 -43.83 11.42 -10.94
C GLN A 125 -44.23 12.75 -10.28
N ARG A 126 -43.42 13.25 -9.34
CA ARG A 126 -43.67 14.54 -8.68
C ARG A 126 -43.54 15.73 -9.63
N ILE A 127 -42.67 15.61 -10.63
CA ILE A 127 -42.50 16.63 -11.68
C ILE A 127 -43.69 16.59 -12.65
N GLU A 128 -44.22 15.41 -12.99
CA GLU A 128 -45.40 15.26 -13.86
C GLU A 128 -46.66 15.91 -13.27
N ASP A 129 -46.82 15.87 -11.95
CA ASP A 129 -47.94 16.51 -11.24
C ASP A 129 -47.84 18.05 -11.18
N THR A 130 -46.73 18.63 -11.63
CA THR A 130 -46.46 20.08 -11.52
C THR A 130 -46.82 20.82 -12.82
N SER A 131 -47.77 21.75 -12.75
CA SER A 131 -48.34 22.42 -13.93
C SER A 131 -47.62 23.71 -14.36
N SER A 132 -46.69 24.25 -13.55
CA SER A 132 -46.02 25.54 -13.80
C SER A 132 -44.50 25.38 -13.95
N THR A 133 -43.92 25.98 -15.00
CA THR A 133 -42.47 25.94 -15.29
C THR A 133 -41.60 26.48 -14.15
N PHE A 134 -42.07 27.49 -13.42
CA PHE A 134 -41.34 28.05 -12.29
C PHE A 134 -41.33 27.10 -11.08
N GLU A 135 -42.42 26.35 -10.89
CA GLU A 135 -42.51 25.35 -9.83
C GLU A 135 -41.62 24.14 -10.12
N VAL A 136 -41.48 23.75 -11.39
CA VAL A 136 -40.55 22.69 -11.82
C VAL A 136 -39.10 23.05 -11.53
N ILE A 137 -38.66 24.28 -11.82
CA ILE A 137 -37.28 24.72 -11.53
C ILE A 137 -36.99 24.69 -10.03
N ARG A 138 -37.93 25.17 -9.20
CA ARG A 138 -37.79 25.15 -7.74
C ARG A 138 -37.79 23.73 -7.17
N LEU A 139 -38.66 22.86 -7.69
CA LEU A 139 -38.72 21.46 -7.30
C LEU A 139 -37.41 20.74 -7.68
N LEU A 140 -36.86 21.00 -8.87
CA LEU A 140 -35.59 20.43 -9.33
C LEU A 140 -34.41 20.81 -8.41
N ASP A 141 -34.36 22.06 -7.96
CA ASP A 141 -33.35 22.52 -7.01
C ASP A 141 -33.49 21.84 -5.63
N GLN A 142 -34.72 21.71 -5.14
CA GLN A 142 -34.99 20.98 -3.89
C GLN A 142 -34.61 19.50 -3.98
N LEU A 143 -34.89 18.85 -5.11
CA LEU A 143 -34.55 17.45 -5.36
C LEU A 143 -33.03 17.27 -5.43
N ARG A 144 -32.32 18.14 -6.17
CA ARG A 144 -30.85 18.16 -6.21
C ARG A 144 -30.24 18.26 -4.82
N GLU A 145 -30.68 19.21 -4.01
CA GLU A 145 -30.17 19.39 -2.64
C GLU A 145 -30.50 18.20 -1.74
N SER A 146 -31.72 17.66 -1.83
CA SER A 146 -32.15 16.51 -1.01
C SER A 146 -31.42 15.21 -1.34
N GLY A 147 -31.08 15.01 -2.63
CA GLY A 147 -30.30 13.88 -3.11
C GLY A 147 -28.79 14.10 -3.06
N ASN A 148 -28.35 15.29 -2.61
CA ASN A 148 -26.95 15.71 -2.58
C ASN A 148 -26.23 15.50 -3.94
N PHE A 149 -26.96 15.75 -5.03
CA PHE A 149 -26.43 15.69 -6.39
C PHE A 149 -25.71 16.99 -6.74
N ASP A 150 -24.60 16.87 -7.48
CA ASP A 150 -23.87 18.05 -7.96
C ASP A 150 -24.67 18.81 -9.02
N GLU A 151 -25.38 18.09 -9.89
CA GLU A 151 -26.20 18.65 -10.95
C GLU A 151 -27.43 17.78 -11.21
N MET A 152 -28.54 18.43 -11.57
CA MET A 152 -29.75 17.77 -12.04
C MET A 152 -30.32 18.55 -13.23
N SER A 153 -30.61 17.87 -14.34
CA SER A 153 -31.15 18.49 -15.54
C SER A 153 -32.33 17.69 -16.12
N LEU A 154 -33.37 18.41 -16.53
CA LEU A 154 -34.56 17.87 -17.16
C LEU A 154 -34.41 18.01 -18.67
N HIS A 155 -34.49 16.89 -19.40
CA HIS A 155 -34.34 16.85 -20.85
C HIS A 155 -35.64 16.43 -21.52
N THR A 156 -35.90 17.00 -22.69
CA THR A 156 -36.93 16.49 -23.60
C THR A 156 -36.41 15.21 -24.26
N MET A 157 -37.29 14.34 -24.76
CA MET A 157 -36.93 13.16 -25.57
C MET A 157 -36.09 13.51 -26.83
N SER A 158 -36.09 14.77 -27.25
CA SER A 158 -35.26 15.32 -28.33
C SER A 158 -33.87 15.82 -27.88
N GLY A 159 -33.51 15.66 -26.60
CA GLY A 159 -32.23 16.11 -26.03
C GLY A 159 -32.17 17.59 -25.67
N LYS A 160 -33.29 18.33 -25.74
CA LYS A 160 -33.34 19.74 -25.35
C LYS A 160 -33.54 19.89 -23.84
N ILE A 161 -32.66 20.65 -23.18
CA ILE A 161 -32.78 20.99 -21.75
C ILE A 161 -34.02 21.87 -21.52
N LEU A 162 -34.89 21.42 -20.62
CA LEU A 162 -36.10 22.13 -20.17
C LEU A 162 -35.86 22.90 -18.87
N ALA A 163 -35.03 22.34 -17.97
CA ALA A 163 -34.62 22.96 -16.71
C ALA A 163 -33.29 22.34 -16.26
N SER A 164 -32.47 23.09 -15.53
CA SER A 164 -31.26 22.59 -14.87
C SER A 164 -31.08 23.26 -13.50
N SER A 165 -30.49 22.53 -12.57
CA SER A 165 -30.00 23.03 -11.28
C SER A 165 -28.61 22.43 -11.04
N SER A 166 -27.66 23.27 -10.61
CA SER A 166 -26.28 22.88 -10.33
C SER A 166 -25.83 23.49 -9.00
N SER A 167 -25.00 22.77 -8.25
CA SER A 167 -24.33 23.26 -7.04
C SER A 167 -23.28 24.34 -7.35
N ASN A 168 -22.80 24.41 -8.60
CA ASN A 168 -21.78 25.36 -9.02
C ASN A 168 -22.36 26.40 -10.02
N PRO A 169 -22.59 27.66 -9.60
CA PRO A 169 -23.25 28.67 -10.43
C PRO A 169 -22.45 29.11 -11.67
N VAL A 170 -21.22 28.62 -11.85
CA VAL A 170 -20.31 29.01 -12.95
C VAL A 170 -20.50 28.15 -14.21
N SER A 171 -21.13 26.96 -14.11
CA SER A 171 -21.42 26.10 -15.27
C SER A 171 -22.93 26.07 -15.56
N LEU A 172 -23.39 26.96 -16.43
CA LEU A 172 -24.78 26.99 -16.91
C LEU A 172 -25.02 26.04 -18.10
N VAL A 173 -24.00 25.28 -18.50
CA VAL A 173 -24.07 24.28 -19.57
C VAL A 173 -23.83 22.92 -18.90
N PRO A 174 -24.89 22.10 -18.72
CA PRO A 174 -24.77 20.72 -18.28
C PRO A 174 -23.88 19.93 -19.24
N ASP A 175 -22.97 19.11 -18.71
CA ASP A 175 -22.31 18.09 -19.52
C ASP A 175 -23.36 17.08 -19.96
N VAL A 176 -23.50 16.89 -21.27
CA VAL A 176 -24.39 15.87 -21.82
C VAL A 176 -23.75 14.49 -21.60
N PRO A 177 -24.51 13.47 -21.18
CA PRO A 177 -23.95 12.12 -21.06
C PRO A 177 -23.41 11.66 -22.42
N ASP A 178 -22.17 11.18 -22.46
CA ASP A 178 -21.66 10.41 -23.60
C ASP A 178 -22.50 9.12 -23.75
N GLU A 179 -22.79 8.72 -25.00
CA GLU A 179 -23.57 7.51 -25.34
C GLU A 179 -23.08 6.23 -24.66
#